data_AF-A0AA97EV63-F1
#
_entry.id   AF-A0AA97EV63-F1
#
_cell.length_a   1.000
_cell.length_b   1.000
_cell.length_c   1.000
_cell.angle_alpha   90.00
_cell.angle_beta   90.00
_cell.angle_gamma   90.00
#
_symmetry.space_group_name_H-M   'P 1'
#
loop_
_entity.id
_entity.type
_entity.pdbx_description
1 polymer ?
#
loop_
_entity_poly.entity_id
_entity_poly.type
_entity_poly.pdbx_seq_one_letter_code
_entity_poly.pdbx_strand_id
1 'polypeptide(L)'
;MINQEIFFDKLFDLVPKLRLFYENEKMEWLPDNPPVTFLMSNLAREILKERFDIDIFSKLFIIIEDGVNSEKIGDAVATGFLESLYFNSNNLEKKMFLSLMGVNSKTYIISLCEFHGISL
;
A
#
# COMPACT_ATOMS: atom_id res chain seq x y z
N MET A 1 -15.01 10.05 -4.83
CA MET A 1 -13.67 10.58 -4.47
C MET A 1 -13.27 9.92 -3.16
N ILE A 2 -12.20 9.12 -3.15
CA ILE A 2 -11.72 8.43 -1.94
C ILE A 2 -10.92 9.41 -1.08
N ASN A 3 -11.17 9.41 0.23
CA ASN A 3 -10.38 10.15 1.23
C ASN A 3 -9.66 9.14 2.14
N GLN A 4 -8.87 9.65 3.10
CA GLN A 4 -8.08 8.82 4.01
C GLN A 4 -8.93 7.80 4.79
N GLU A 5 -10.05 8.23 5.36
CA GLU A 5 -10.92 7.37 6.18
C GLU A 5 -11.51 6.23 5.33
N ILE A 6 -12.09 6.55 4.17
CA ILE A 6 -12.67 5.55 3.27
C ILE A 6 -11.61 4.56 2.77
N PHE A 7 -10.39 5.03 2.49
CA PHE A 7 -9.30 4.14 2.10
C PHE A 7 -8.95 3.16 3.22
N PHE A 8 -8.76 3.65 4.44
CA PHE A 8 -8.45 2.80 5.58
C PHE A 8 -9.58 1.83 5.90
N ASP A 9 -10.84 2.25 5.84
CA ASP A 9 -11.97 1.35 6.07
C ASP A 9 -12.02 0.23 5.03
N LYS A 10 -11.89 0.53 3.74
CA LYS A 10 -11.81 -0.50 2.70
C LYS A 10 -10.65 -1.47 2.94
N LEU A 11 -9.48 -0.95 3.30
CA LEU A 11 -8.29 -1.76 3.58
C LEU A 11 -8.51 -2.67 4.80
N PHE A 12 -9.11 -2.14 5.86
CA PHE A 12 -9.38 -2.89 7.08
C PHE A 12 -10.52 -3.88 6.91
N ASP A 13 -11.51 -3.60 6.06
CA ASP A 13 -12.56 -4.57 5.73
C ASP A 13 -11.97 -5.75 4.95
N LEU A 14 -10.99 -5.50 4.08
CA LEU A 14 -10.27 -6.56 3.36
C LEU A 14 -9.32 -7.34 4.29
N VAL A 15 -8.58 -6.64 5.16
CA VAL A 15 -7.59 -7.22 6.06
C VAL A 15 -7.79 -6.71 7.50
N PRO A 16 -8.76 -7.28 8.26
CA PRO A 16 -9.19 -6.75 9.56
C PRO A 16 -8.09 -6.57 10.60
N LYS A 17 -7.08 -7.44 10.62
CA LYS A 17 -5.96 -7.35 11.57
C LYS A 17 -5.14 -6.07 11.44
N LEU A 18 -5.11 -5.45 10.25
CA LEU A 18 -4.39 -4.19 10.04
C LEU A 18 -4.99 -3.04 10.87
N ARG A 19 -6.27 -3.14 11.23
CA ARG A 19 -6.92 -2.13 12.09
C ARG A 19 -6.27 -2.10 13.48
N LEU A 20 -6.02 -3.25 14.09
CA LEU A 20 -5.38 -3.31 15.40
C LEU A 20 -3.95 -2.77 15.33
N PHE A 21 -3.20 -3.14 14.29
CA PHE A 21 -1.86 -2.62 14.05
C PHE A 21 -1.87 -1.08 13.90
N TYR A 22 -2.78 -0.55 13.08
CA TYR A 22 -2.95 0.89 12.86
C TYR A 22 -3.25 1.67 14.14
N GLU A 23 -4.15 1.18 14.99
CA GLU A 23 -4.48 1.85 16.25
C GLU A 23 -3.31 1.81 17.23
N ASN A 24 -2.56 0.71 17.30
CA ASN A 24 -1.36 0.63 18.14
C ASN A 24 -0.30 1.64 17.69
N GLU A 25 -0.02 1.72 16.38
CA GLU A 25 0.93 2.70 15.82
C GLU A 25 0.52 4.13 16.14
N LYS A 26 -0.78 4.45 16.12
CA LYS A 26 -1.26 5.79 16.52
C LYS A 26 -1.06 6.06 18.01
N MET A 27 -1.28 5.07 18.87
CA MET A 27 -1.10 5.24 20.32
C MET A 27 0.35 5.56 20.69
N GLU A 28 1.33 4.99 19.99
CA GLU A 28 2.75 5.22 20.24
C GLU A 28 3.21 6.65 19.94
N TRP A 29 2.46 7.38 19.12
CA TRP A 29 2.80 8.74 18.69
C TRP A 29 2.11 9.83 19.52
N LEU A 30 1.28 9.45 20.49
CA LEU A 30 0.56 10.43 21.30
C LEU A 30 1.53 11.38 22.05
N PRO A 31 1.19 12.68 22.11
CA PRO A 31 -0.09 13.29 21.74
C PRO A 31 -0.26 13.61 20.25
N ASP A 32 0.78 13.43 19.44
CA ASP A 32 0.76 13.71 18.02
C ASP A 32 0.17 12.53 17.22
N ASN A 33 -0.08 12.75 15.92
CA ASN A 33 -0.41 11.67 15.00
C ASN A 33 0.79 11.36 14.11
N PRO A 34 1.02 10.07 13.77
CA PRO A 34 2.05 9.71 12.81
C PRO A 34 1.71 10.27 11.42
N PRO A 35 2.72 10.62 10.60
CA PRO A 35 2.51 10.97 9.20
C PRO A 35 1.77 9.84 8.46
N VAL A 36 0.82 10.21 7.59
CA VAL A 36 0.01 9.21 6.85
C VAL A 36 0.90 8.32 5.98
N THR A 37 1.90 8.88 5.30
CA THR A 37 2.87 8.11 4.50
C THR A 37 3.60 7.06 5.35
N PHE A 38 3.96 7.40 6.59
CA PHE A 38 4.60 6.46 7.53
C PHE A 38 3.66 5.30 7.88
N LEU A 39 2.40 5.60 8.21
CA LEU A 39 1.38 4.58 8.46
C LEU A 39 1.19 3.66 7.24
N MET A 40 1.10 4.24 6.04
CA MET A 40 0.97 3.49 4.79
C MET A 40 2.13 2.51 4.56
N SER A 41 3.37 2.97 4.82
CA SER A 41 4.56 2.12 4.74
C SER A 41 4.55 0.96 5.74
N ASN A 42 4.15 1.23 6.99
CA ASN A 42 4.07 0.21 8.02
C ASN A 42 2.97 -0.82 7.73
N LEU A 43 1.81 -0.37 7.25
CA LEU A 43 0.71 -1.25 6.83
C LEU A 43 1.12 -2.17 5.66
N ALA A 44 1.81 -1.63 4.67
CA ALA A 44 2.34 -2.43 3.56
C ALA A 44 3.31 -3.51 4.04
N ARG A 45 4.21 -3.17 4.96
CA ARG A 45 5.12 -4.16 5.58
C ARG A 45 4.38 -5.22 6.36
N GLU A 46 3.31 -4.85 7.07
CA GLU A 46 2.49 -5.81 7.80
C GLU A 46 1.77 -6.79 6.87
N ILE A 47 1.33 -6.33 5.69
CA ILE A 47 0.77 -7.21 4.65
C ILE A 47 1.77 -8.25 4.16
N LEU A 48 3.06 -7.89 4.03
CA LEU A 48 4.10 -8.82 3.55
C LEU A 48 4.46 -9.90 4.56
N LYS A 49 4.13 -9.74 5.85
CA LYS A 49 4.34 -10.78 6.87
C LYS A 49 3.33 -11.93 6.75
N GLU A 50 2.35 -11.77 5.86
CA GLU A 50 1.12 -12.55 5.87
C GLU A 50 0.99 -13.36 4.59
N ARG A 51 0.38 -14.54 4.72
CA ARG A 51 0.16 -15.44 3.59
C ARG A 51 -1.23 -15.21 3.04
N PHE A 52 -1.33 -14.32 2.06
CA PHE A 52 -2.56 -14.09 1.31
C PHE A 52 -2.57 -14.87 -0.01
N ASP A 53 -3.76 -15.24 -0.46
CA ASP A 53 -3.97 -15.76 -1.81
C ASP A 53 -4.02 -14.62 -2.83
N ILE A 54 -4.05 -15.00 -4.10
CA ILE A 54 -4.09 -14.07 -5.23
C ILE A 54 -5.38 -13.23 -5.24
N ASP A 55 -6.49 -13.73 -4.72
CA ASP A 55 -7.78 -13.04 -4.72
C ASP A 55 -7.75 -11.86 -3.75
N ILE A 56 -7.14 -12.05 -2.57
CA ILE A 56 -6.92 -10.97 -1.60
C ILE A 56 -5.98 -9.92 -2.18
N PHE A 57 -4.87 -10.32 -2.81
CA PHE A 57 -3.97 -9.35 -3.45
C PHE A 57 -4.65 -8.59 -4.60
N SER A 58 -5.49 -9.27 -5.39
CA SER A 58 -6.25 -8.62 -6.46
C SER A 58 -7.17 -7.53 -5.91
N LYS A 59 -7.90 -7.81 -4.83
CA LYS A 59 -8.75 -6.83 -4.14
C LYS A 59 -7.93 -5.70 -3.52
N LEU A 60 -6.76 -6.02 -2.95
CA LEU A 60 -5.86 -5.04 -2.38
C LEU A 60 -5.38 -4.05 -3.44
N PHE A 61 -4.94 -4.53 -4.61
CA PHE A 61 -4.47 -3.65 -5.68
C PHE A 61 -5.57 -2.77 -6.28
N ILE A 62 -6.84 -3.20 -6.24
CA ILE A 62 -7.97 -2.33 -6.57
C ILE A 62 -8.09 -1.18 -5.56
N ILE A 63 -7.96 -1.47 -4.26
CA ILE A 63 -8.01 -0.43 -3.21
C ILE A 63 -6.81 0.51 -3.33
N ILE A 64 -5.62 -0.01 -3.61
CA ILE A 64 -4.41 0.80 -3.82
C ILE A 64 -4.57 1.71 -5.03
N GLU A 65 -5.08 1.20 -6.17
CA GLU A 65 -5.29 2.00 -7.37
C GLU A 65 -6.29 3.13 -7.12
N ASP A 66 -7.40 2.87 -6.41
CA ASP A 66 -8.32 3.92 -5.96
C ASP A 66 -7.59 4.98 -5.13
N GLY A 67 -6.71 4.56 -4.22
CA GLY A 67 -5.92 5.41 -3.34
C GLY A 67 -4.90 6.28 -4.08
N VAL A 68 -4.12 5.70 -4.99
CA VAL A 68 -3.14 6.39 -5.86
C VAL A 68 -3.83 7.45 -6.71
N ASN A 69 -5.06 7.18 -7.17
CA ASN A 69 -5.85 8.10 -7.98
C ASN A 69 -6.53 9.22 -7.17
N SER A 70 -6.32 9.28 -5.85
CA SER A 70 -6.86 10.33 -4.99
C SER A 70 -5.97 11.56 -4.98
N GLU A 71 -6.56 12.74 -5.22
CA GLU A 71 -5.86 14.03 -5.03
C GLU A 71 -5.45 14.29 -3.57
N LYS A 72 -6.08 13.62 -2.60
CA LYS A 72 -5.86 13.89 -1.17
C LYS A 72 -4.81 12.99 -0.53
N ILE A 73 -4.73 11.74 -0.98
CA ILE A 73 -3.89 10.71 -0.36
C ILE A 73 -2.99 9.98 -1.37
N GLY A 74 -3.06 10.32 -2.66
CA GLY A 74 -2.36 9.63 -3.74
C GLY A 74 -0.87 9.49 -3.48
N ASP A 75 -0.21 10.58 -3.11
CA ASP A 75 1.22 10.57 -2.79
C ASP A 75 1.54 9.65 -1.60
N ALA A 76 0.73 9.69 -0.53
CA ALA A 76 0.95 8.86 0.65
C ALA A 76 0.72 7.36 0.36
N VAL A 77 -0.24 7.02 -0.50
CA VAL A 77 -0.48 5.65 -0.95
C VAL A 77 0.63 5.18 -1.88
N ALA A 78 1.03 5.99 -2.86
CA ALA A 78 2.08 5.65 -3.81
C ALA A 78 3.43 5.49 -3.10
N THR A 79 3.92 6.55 -2.44
CA THR A 79 5.25 6.58 -1.80
C THR A 79 5.30 5.73 -0.54
N GLY A 80 4.23 5.77 0.25
CA GLY A 80 4.18 5.07 1.53
C GLY A 80 3.89 3.59 1.32
N PHE A 81 2.73 3.28 0.75
CA PHE A 81 2.21 1.92 0.68
C PHE A 81 2.84 1.13 -0.47
N LEU A 82 2.67 1.63 -1.70
CA LEU A 82 2.96 0.87 -2.92
C LEU A 82 4.46 0.61 -3.08
N GLU A 83 5.31 1.61 -2.81
CA GLU A 83 6.77 1.41 -2.79
C GLU A 83 7.19 0.41 -1.72
N SER A 84 6.70 0.59 -0.48
CA SER A 84 7.06 -0.32 0.61
C SER A 84 6.64 -1.75 0.29
N LEU A 85 5.43 -1.95 -0.25
CA LEU A 85 4.95 -3.25 -0.66
C LEU A 85 5.84 -3.84 -1.76
N TYR A 86 6.10 -3.08 -2.83
CA TYR A 86 6.83 -3.59 -3.98
C TYR A 86 8.31 -3.85 -3.70
N PHE A 87 9.03 -2.89 -3.10
CA PHE A 87 10.48 -3.00 -2.94
C PHE A 87 10.90 -3.94 -1.81
N ASN A 88 10.03 -4.20 -0.82
CA ASN A 88 10.29 -5.20 0.21
C ASN A 88 9.82 -6.62 -0.18
N SER A 89 9.22 -6.78 -1.36
CA SER A 89 8.82 -8.10 -1.88
C SER A 89 9.93 -8.84 -2.59
N ASN A 90 9.83 -10.17 -2.62
CA ASN A 90 10.73 -11.01 -3.41
C ASN A 90 10.40 -10.92 -4.92
N ASN A 91 11.26 -11.47 -5.78
CA ASN A 91 11.10 -11.35 -7.23
C ASN A 91 9.83 -12.04 -7.79
N LEU A 92 9.36 -13.11 -7.15
CA LEU A 92 8.13 -13.79 -7.57
C LEU A 92 6.91 -12.93 -7.23
N GLU A 93 6.87 -12.40 -6.00
CA GLU A 93 5.84 -11.47 -5.54
C GLU A 93 5.81 -10.20 -6.38
N LYS A 94 6.97 -9.60 -6.70
CA LYS A 94 7.05 -8.42 -7.58
C LYS A 94 6.38 -8.64 -8.93
N LYS A 95 6.64 -9.78 -9.57
CA LYS A 95 6.00 -10.12 -10.87
C LYS A 95 4.49 -10.30 -10.73
N MET A 96 4.04 -10.97 -9.67
CA MET A 96 2.63 -11.12 -9.37
C MET A 96 1.98 -9.76 -9.07
N PHE A 97 2.62 -8.90 -8.28
CA PHE A 97 2.09 -7.60 -7.94
C PHE A 97 1.95 -6.74 -9.18
N LEU A 98 2.96 -6.69 -10.06
CA LEU A 98 2.85 -6.01 -11.35
C LEU A 98 1.70 -6.56 -12.21
N SER A 99 1.42 -7.87 -12.20
CA SER A 99 0.29 -8.38 -12.99
C SER A 99 -1.08 -7.96 -12.45
N LEU A 100 -1.17 -7.67 -11.14
CA LEU A 100 -2.41 -7.29 -10.45
C LEU A 100 -2.62 -5.78 -10.31
N MET A 101 -1.55 -4.97 -10.39
CA MET A 101 -1.65 -3.51 -10.28
C MET A 101 -2.52 -2.89 -11.37
N GLY A 102 -3.32 -1.91 -10.97
CA GLY A 102 -3.98 -0.97 -11.87
C GLY A 102 -2.99 -0.09 -12.65
N VAL A 103 -3.51 0.69 -13.60
CA VAL A 103 -2.67 1.41 -14.57
C VAL A 103 -1.75 2.41 -13.89
N ASN A 104 -2.28 3.26 -13.00
CA ASN A 104 -1.50 4.34 -12.42
C ASN A 104 -0.52 3.83 -11.37
N SER A 105 -0.91 2.84 -10.56
CA SER A 105 0.00 2.14 -9.65
C SER A 105 1.16 1.49 -10.39
N LYS A 106 0.85 0.81 -11.52
CA LYS A 106 1.86 0.14 -12.34
C LYS A 106 2.81 1.13 -12.99
N THR A 107 2.28 2.19 -13.62
CA THR A 107 3.09 3.24 -14.23
C THR A 107 4.02 3.88 -13.21
N TYR A 108 3.51 4.18 -12.00
CA TYR A 108 4.31 4.72 -10.91
C TYR A 108 5.51 3.81 -10.57
N ILE A 109 5.27 2.52 -10.32
CA ILE A 109 6.33 1.57 -9.99
C ILE A 109 7.33 1.38 -11.14
N ILE A 110 6.86 1.31 -12.39
CA ILE A 110 7.73 1.18 -13.55
C ILE A 110 8.66 2.39 -13.65
N SER A 111 8.12 3.61 -13.59
CA SER A 111 8.93 4.84 -13.65
C SER A 111 9.93 4.92 -12.51
N LEU A 112 9.57 4.46 -11.32
CA LEU A 112 10.48 4.44 -10.18
C LEU A 112 11.58 3.39 -10.33
N CYS A 113 11.27 2.21 -10.87
CA CYS A 113 12.28 1.21 -11.20
C CYS A 113 13.24 1.69 -12.28
N GLU A 114 12.75 2.36 -13.33
CA GLU A 114 13.57 2.99 -14.38
C GLU A 114 14.51 4.04 -13.79
N PHE A 115 13.99 4.90 -12.90
CA PHE A 115 14.79 5.91 -12.19
C PHE A 115 15.92 5.28 -11.37
N HIS A 116 15.67 4.14 -10.73
CA HIS A 116 16.66 3.40 -9.94
C HIS A 116 17.53 2.43 -10.76
N GLY A 117 17.32 2.30 -12.07
CA GLY A 117 18.06 1.36 -12.93
C GLY A 117 17.75 -0.11 -12.64
N ILE A 118 16.55 -0.42 -12.13
CA ILE A 118 16.09 -1.78 -11.79
C ILE A 118 15.39 -2.39 -13.01
N SER A 119 15.80 -3.60 -13.39
CA SER A 119 15.12 -4.41 -14.42
C SER A 119 13.92 -5.15 -13.82
N LEU A 120 12.78 -5.10 -14.54
CA LEU A 120 11.48 -5.68 -14.14
C LEU A 120 11.24 -7.07 -14.73
#